data_AF-A0A2U3PFB0-F1
#
_entry.id   AF-A0A2U3PFB0-F1
#
_cell.length_a   1.000
_cell.length_b   1.000
_cell.length_c   1.000
_cell.angle_alpha   90.00
_cell.angle_beta   90.00
_cell.angle_gamma   90.00
#
_symmetry.space_group_name_H-M   'P 1'
#
loop_
_entity.id
_entity.type
_entity.pdbx_description
1 polymer ?
#
loop_
_entity_poly.entity_id
_entity_poly.type
_entity_poly.pdbx_seq_one_letter_code
_entity_poly.pdbx_strand_id
1 'polypeptide(L)' 'MDDNTSQHSQTVAVTITSDAHHRRRRAVARLRWRGHTLIGFGLSHGEVDNVGEQLALAQAFSDLSRQLSCIS' A
#
# COMPACT_ATOMS: atom_id res chain seq x y z
N MET A 1 0.20 -38.76 -17.74
CA MET A 1 0.36 -38.52 -16.29
C MET A 1 0.44 -37.02 -16.21
N ASP A 2 -0.72 -36.43 -15.97
CA ASP A 2 -0.96 -35.03 -16.30
C ASP A 2 -0.90 -34.29 -14.97
N ASP A 3 0.25 -33.68 -14.68
CA ASP A 3 0.42 -32.81 -13.52
C ASP A 3 -0.40 -31.54 -13.74
N ASN A 4 -1.68 -31.63 -13.39
CA ASN A 4 -2.58 -30.49 -13.30
C ASN A 4 -2.24 -29.73 -12.00
N THR A 5 -1.11 -29.00 -12.01
CA THR A 5 -0.80 -28.00 -10.99
C THR A 5 -1.91 -26.96 -11.00
N SER A 6 -2.88 -27.17 -10.11
CA SER A 6 -3.98 -26.26 -9.86
C SER A 6 -3.37 -24.94 -9.40
N GLN A 7 -3.35 -23.96 -10.30
CA GLN A 7 -2.79 -22.64 -10.03
C GLN A 7 -3.73 -21.94 -9.04
N HIS A 8 -3.45 -22.11 -7.74
CA HIS A 8 -4.23 -21.48 -6.68
C HIS A 8 -3.93 -19.98 -6.65
N SER A 9 -4.70 -19.22 -7.42
CA SER A 9 -4.73 -17.76 -7.35
C SER A 9 -5.31 -17.35 -6.00
N GLN A 10 -4.54 -16.55 -5.25
CA GLN A 10 -5.00 -15.93 -4.02
C GLN A 10 -5.23 -14.45 -4.26
N THR A 11 -6.45 -13.98 -4.00
CA THR A 11 -6.76 -12.55 -3.99
C THR A 11 -6.44 -11.97 -2.62
N VAL A 12 -5.73 -10.84 -2.61
CA VAL A 12 -5.47 -10.02 -1.43
C VAL A 12 -5.82 -8.58 -1.72
N ALA A 13 -6.25 -7.85 -0.70
CA ALA A 13 -6.64 -6.45 -0.81
C ALA A 13 -5.72 -5.57 0.04
N VAL A 14 -5.40 -4.38 -0.49
CA VAL A 14 -4.78 -3.30 0.26
C VAL A 14 -5.86 -2.25 0.51
N THR A 15 -6.12 -1.93 1.77
CA THR A 15 -7.04 -0.84 2.15
C THR A 15 -6.26 0.46 2.23
N ILE A 16 -6.74 1.47 1.52
CA ILE A 16 -6.14 2.81 1.50
C ILE A 16 -7.04 3.76 2.28
N THR A 17 -6.44 4.56 3.16
CA THR A 17 -7.07 5.74 3.75
C THR A 17 -6.20 6.95 3.44
N SER A 18 -6.80 8.01 2.91
CA SER A 18 -6.13 9.28 2.66
C SER A 18 -6.80 10.40 3.47
N ASP A 19 -5.96 11.24 4.08
CA ASP A 19 -6.40 12.41 4.81
C ASP A 19 -5.74 13.65 4.19
N ALA A 20 -6.53 14.70 4.01
CA ALA A 20 -6.04 16.02 3.62
C ALA A 20 -6.15 16.96 4.83
N HIS A 21 -5.03 17.53 5.27
CA HIS A 21 -5.04 18.56 6.31
C HIS A 21 -4.17 19.74 5.87
N HIS A 22 -4.80 20.89 5.66
CA HIS A 22 -4.19 22.06 5.01
C HIS A 22 -3.51 21.67 3.67
N ARG A 23 -2.21 21.93 3.53
CA ARG A 23 -1.38 21.62 2.36
C ARG A 23 -0.64 20.29 2.49
N ARG A 24 -1.03 19.43 3.43
CA ARG A 24 -0.42 18.12 3.65
C ARG A 24 -1.42 17.05 3.27
N ARG A 25 -0.98 16.12 2.42
CA ARG A 25 -1.72 14.91 2.09
C ARG A 25 -1.01 13.74 2.75
N ARG A 26 -1.78 12.92 3.47
CA ARG A 26 -1.30 11.69 4.08
C ARG A 26 -2.03 10.52 3.44
N ALA A 27 -1.31 9.45 3.15
CA ALA A 27 -1.87 8.18 2.74
C ALA A 27 -1.37 7.07 3.67
N VAL A 28 -2.25 6.12 3.95
CA VAL A 28 -1.93 4.91 4.71
C VAL A 28 -2.43 3.71 3.90
N ALA A 29 -1.52 2.78 3.63
CA ALA A 29 -1.79 1.54 2.91
C ALA A 29 -1.70 0.35 3.86
N ARG A 30 -2.84 -0.31 4.11
CA ARG A 30 -2.92 -1.45 5.03
C ARG A 30 -3.08 -2.76 4.26
N LEU A 31 -2.21 -3.72 4.53
CA LEU A 31 -2.29 -5.08 4.00
C LEU A 31 -2.28 -6.10 5.14
N ARG A 32 -3.13 -7.13 5.02
CA ARG A 32 -3.07 -8.30 5.87
C ARG A 32 -2.50 -9.47 5.06
N TRP A 33 -1.34 -9.98 5.47
CA TRP A 33 -0.60 -11.01 4.75
C TRP A 33 -0.07 -12.08 5.71
N ARG A 34 -0.45 -13.34 5.49
CA ARG A 34 0.03 -14.51 6.26
C ARG A 34 0.07 -14.30 7.79
N GLY A 35 -0.97 -13.69 8.35
CA GLY A 35 -1.07 -13.41 9.79
C GLY A 35 -0.44 -12.09 10.25
N HIS A 36 0.35 -11.43 9.40
CA HIS A 36 0.90 -10.11 9.67
C HIS A 36 -0.04 -9.00 9.17
N THR A 37 -0.04 -7.87 9.88
CA THR A 37 -0.63 -6.62 9.40
C THR A 37 0.50 -5.65 9.11
N LEU A 38 0.55 -5.16 7.89
CA LEU A 38 1.54 -4.21 7.41
C LEU A 38 0.85 -2.90 7.11
N ILE A 39 1.54 -1.80 7.43
CA ILE A 39 0.98 -0.46 7.34
C ILE A 39 2.04 0.44 6.72
N GLY A 40 1.91 0.72 5.43
CA GLY A 40 2.75 1.67 4.71
C GLY A 40 2.24 3.10 4.88
N PHE A 41 3.17 4.05 5.03
CA PHE A 41 2.84 5.48 5.19
C PHE A 41 3.42 6.33 4.08
N GLY A 42 2.67 7.35 3.66
CA GLY A 42 3.14 8.37 2.73
C GLY A 42 2.64 9.75 3.10
N LEU A 43 3.49 10.75 2.85
CA LEU A 43 3.26 12.16 3.18
C LEU A 43 3.77 13.04 2.05
N SER A 44 2.88 13.87 1.52
CA SER A 44 3.26 14.87 0.54
C SER A 44 2.81 16.26 0.95
N HIS A 45 3.50 17.25 0.38
CA HIS A 45 3.15 18.66 0.49
C HIS A 45 2.96 19.22 -0.92
N GLY A 46 1.83 19.89 -1.16
CA GLY A 46 1.56 20.47 -2.47
C GLY A 46 0.32 21.34 -2.47
N GLU A 47 0.33 22.39 -3.29
CA GLU A 47 -0.82 23.27 -3.54
C GLU A 47 -1.77 22.71 -4.61
N VAL A 48 -1.32 21.70 -5.37
CA VAL A 48 -2.11 21.03 -6.41
C VAL A 48 -2.60 19.70 -5.88
N ASP A 49 -3.88 19.66 -5.53
CA ASP A 49 -4.50 18.61 -4.72
C ASP A 49 -4.27 17.17 -5.23
N ASN A 50 -4.37 16.95 -6.54
CA ASN A 50 -4.27 15.59 -7.12
C ASN A 50 -2.84 15.04 -7.13
N VAL A 51 -1.84 15.88 -7.35
CA VAL A 51 -0.42 15.46 -7.40
C VAL A 51 0.07 15.10 -6.01
N GLY A 52 -0.33 15.88 -5.00
CA GLY A 52 -0.01 15.59 -3.61
C GLY A 52 -0.57 14.23 -3.18
N GLU A 53 -1.83 13.94 -3.48
CA GLU A 53 -2.45 12.67 -3.11
C GLU A 53 -1.78 11.47 -3.81
N GLN A 54 -1.54 11.55 -5.12
CA GLN A 54 -0.84 10.49 -5.86
C GLN A 54 0.56 10.22 -5.31
N LEU A 55 1.31 11.26 -4.96
CA LEU A 55 2.63 11.12 -4.37
C LEU A 55 2.59 10.48 -2.99
N ALA A 56 1.64 10.88 -2.14
CA ALA A 56 1.46 10.27 -0.82
C ALA A 56 1.09 8.78 -0.96
N LEU A 57 0.23 8.43 -1.92
CA LEU A 57 -0.11 7.03 -2.21
C LEU A 57 1.11 6.22 -2.68
N ALA A 58 1.88 6.77 -3.63
CA ALA A 58 3.08 6.11 -4.14
C ALA A 58 4.07 5.80 -3.01
N GLN A 59 4.31 6.77 -2.12
CA GLN A 59 5.15 6.58 -0.94
C GLN A 59 4.60 5.52 0.01
N ALA A 60 3.29 5.52 0.28
CA ALA A 60 2.66 4.52 1.14
C ALA A 60 2.83 3.09 0.56
N PHE A 61 2.72 2.93 -0.76
CA PHE A 61 2.99 1.66 -1.42
C PHE A 61 4.47 1.28 -1.41
N SER A 62 5.39 2.23 -1.62
CA SER A 62 6.83 1.96 -1.52
C SER A 62 7.23 1.51 -0.11
N ASP A 63 6.68 2.16 0.92
CA ASP A 63 6.91 1.76 2.31
C ASP A 63 6.32 0.37 2.61
N LEU A 64 5.10 0.08 2.13
CA LEU A 64 4.49 -1.23 2.25
C LEU A 64 5.29 -2.32 1.53
N SER A 65 5.81 -2.04 0.33
CA SER A 65 6.67 -2.94 -0.43
C SER A 65 7.97 -3.25 0.32
N ARG A 66 8.60 -2.24 0.91
CA ARG A 66 9.79 -2.40 1.75
C ARG A 66 9.49 -3.30 2.96
N GLN A 67 8.39 -3.04 3.67
CA GLN A 67 7.96 -3.88 4.80
C GLN A 67 7.72 -5.33 4.36
N LEU A 68 7.00 -5.55 3.25
CA LEU A 68 6.77 -6.89 2.68
C LEU A 68 8.08 -7.63 2.40
N SER A 69 9.08 -6.94 1.86
CA SER A 69 10.39 -7.54 1.56
C SER A 69 11.20 -7.92 2.80
N CYS A 70 10.84 -7.38 3.97
CA CYS A 70 11.52 -7.64 5.24
C CYS A 70 10.78 -8.64 6.14
N ILE A 71 9.59 -9.13 5.75
CA ILE A 71 8.89 -10.17 6.51
C ILE A 71 9.63 -11.48 6.30
N SER A 72 10.29 -11.95 7.36
CA SER A 72 10.90 -13.28 7.44
C SER A 72 9.88 -14.31 7.93
#